data_AF-A0AAV4GPH5-F1
#
_entry.id   AF-A0AAV4GPH5-F1
#
_cell.length_a   1.000
_cell.length_b   1.000
_cell.length_c   1.000
_cell.angle_alpha   90.00
_cell.angle_beta   90.00
_cell.angle_gamma   90.00
#
_symmetry.space_group_name_H-M   'P 1'
#
loop_
_entity.id
_entity.type
_entity.pdbx_description
1 polymer ?
#
loop_
_entity_poly.entity_id
_entity_poly.type
_entity_poly.pdbx_seq_one_letter_code
_entity_poly.pdbx_strand_id
1 'polypeptide(L)'
;MATREEIVQQADLLGYRGEKREEYLKQEFKVLAESAATARKEELEAERAAKIELEKMRLETEMKILQAKIQAGIVKDETVANTSRFSDASAKHP
;
A
#
# COMPACT_ATOMS: atom_id res chain seq x y z
N MET A 1 -4.33 -15.49 18.47
CA MET A 1 -2.92 -15.76 18.82
C MET A 1 -2.76 -15.54 20.30
N ALA A 2 -1.92 -16.34 20.97
CA ALA A 2 -1.67 -16.19 22.39
C ALA A 2 -0.95 -14.86 22.66
N THR A 3 -1.41 -14.15 23.69
CA THR A 3 -0.76 -12.95 24.22
C THR A 3 0.48 -13.32 25.01
N ARG A 4 1.31 -12.30 25.29
CA ARG A 4 2.54 -12.49 26.06
C ARG A 4 2.28 -13.06 27.46
N GLU A 5 1.16 -12.68 28.08
CA GLU A 5 0.74 -13.14 29.40
C GLU A 5 0.28 -14.60 29.37
N GLU A 6 -0.49 -14.99 28.36
CA GLU A 6 -0.93 -16.38 28.17
C GLU A 6 0.25 -17.32 27.95
N ILE A 7 1.26 -16.91 27.17
CA ILE A 7 2.49 -17.69 26.95
C ILE A 7 3.25 -17.90 28.28
N VAL A 8 3.33 -16.87 29.13
CA VAL A 8 4.00 -16.97 30.44
C VAL A 8 3.22 -17.89 31.37
N GLN A 9 1.91 -17.75 31.45
CA GLN A 9 1.05 -18.64 32.23
C GLN A 9 1.15 -20.08 31.75
N GLN A 10 1.23 -20.30 30.43
CA GLN A 10 1.38 -21.63 29.86
C GLN A 10 2.73 -22.27 30.22
N ALA A 11 3.82 -21.49 30.25
CA ALA A 11 5.12 -21.97 30.73
C ALA A 11 5.05 -22.44 32.19
N ASP A 12 4.33 -21.70 33.03
CA ASP A 12 4.15 -22.01 34.45
C ASP A 12 3.24 -23.25 34.64
N LEU A 13 2.16 -23.38 33.87
CA LEU A 13 1.28 -24.56 33.86
C LEU A 13 2.00 -25.84 33.39
N LEU A 14 2.94 -25.72 32.46
CA LEU A 14 3.79 -26.82 32.00
C LEU A 14 4.89 -27.18 33.00
N GLY A 15 5.02 -26.44 34.10
CA GLY A 15 6.03 -26.64 35.14
C GLY A 15 7.46 -26.38 34.66
N TYR A 16 7.63 -25.62 33.57
CA TYR A 16 8.95 -25.27 33.07
C TYR A 16 9.65 -24.33 34.06
N ARG A 17 10.93 -24.60 34.34
CA ARG A 17 11.76 -23.81 35.23
C ARG A 17 13.17 -23.65 34.66
N GLY A 18 13.88 -22.63 35.14
CA GLY A 18 15.27 -22.34 34.73
C GLY A 18 15.41 -22.23 33.21
N GLU A 19 16.45 -22.85 32.67
CA GLU A 19 16.80 -22.82 31.24
C GLU A 19 15.65 -23.31 30.34
N LYS A 20 14.92 -24.35 30.75
CA LYS A 20 13.79 -24.89 29.98
C LYS A 20 12.65 -23.88 29.83
N ARG A 21 12.43 -23.06 30.87
CA ARG A 21 11.42 -21.98 30.82
C ARG A 21 11.89 -20.86 29.91
N GLU A 22 13.15 -20.48 30.01
CA GLU A 22 13.74 -19.42 29.19
C GLU A 22 13.70 -19.79 27.70
N GLU A 23 14.08 -21.01 27.36
CA GLU A 23 14.06 -21.50 25.97
C GLU A 23 12.64 -21.53 25.41
N TYR A 24 11.68 -22.03 26.17
CA TYR A 24 10.27 -22.04 25.77
C TYR A 24 9.74 -20.62 25.52
N LEU A 25 9.91 -19.71 26.48
CA LEU A 25 9.45 -18.32 26.33
C LEU A 25 10.10 -17.61 25.15
N LYS A 26 11.38 -17.88 24.89
CA LYS A 26 12.12 -17.31 23.76
C LYS A 26 11.55 -17.78 22.42
N GLN A 27 11.22 -19.07 22.29
CA GLN A 27 10.61 -19.61 21.08
C GLN A 27 9.21 -19.04 20.86
N GLU A 28 8.36 -19.07 21.88
CA GLU A 28 6.98 -18.58 21.79
C GLU A 28 6.92 -17.06 21.51
N PHE A 29 7.75 -16.26 22.16
CA PHE A 29 7.82 -14.82 21.88
C PHE A 29 8.38 -14.51 20.50
N LYS A 30 9.28 -15.35 19.97
CA LYS A 30 9.75 -15.22 18.59
C LYS A 30 8.60 -15.44 17.61
N VAL A 31 7.82 -16.51 17.79
CA VAL A 31 6.63 -16.79 16.95
C VAL A 31 5.61 -15.65 17.05
N LEU A 32 5.34 -15.16 18.25
CA LEU A 32 4.44 -14.02 18.47
C LEU A 32 4.93 -12.76 17.75
N ALA A 33 6.22 -12.46 17.79
CA ALA A 33 6.81 -11.31 17.13
C ALA A 33 6.77 -11.44 15.59
N GLU A 34 7.08 -12.62 15.05
CA GLU A 34 7.03 -12.90 13.60
C GLU A 34 5.61 -12.77 13.05
N SER A 35 4.63 -13.26 13.80
CA SER A 35 3.23 -13.03 13.47
C SER A 35 2.86 -11.55 13.47
N ALA A 36 3.19 -10.81 14.53
CA ALA A 36 2.85 -9.40 14.62
C ALA A 36 3.51 -8.59 13.50
N ALA A 37 4.73 -8.95 13.11
CA ALA A 37 5.43 -8.36 11.96
C ALA A 37 4.72 -8.67 10.63
N THR A 38 4.24 -9.91 10.45
CA THR A 38 3.49 -10.33 9.26
C THR A 38 2.17 -9.58 9.15
N ALA A 39 1.38 -9.52 10.23
CA ALA A 39 0.12 -8.79 10.27
C ALA A 39 0.31 -7.30 9.94
N ARG A 40 1.35 -6.66 10.48
CA ARG A 40 1.68 -5.26 10.14
C ARG A 40 2.08 -5.09 8.67
N LYS A 41 2.79 -6.06 8.11
CA LYS A 41 3.18 -6.02 6.69
C LYS A 41 1.96 -6.12 5.79
N GLU A 42 1.05 -7.05 6.09
CA GLU A 42 -0.22 -7.22 5.36
C GLU A 42 -1.10 -5.96 5.45
N GLU A 43 -1.19 -5.34 6.64
CA GLU A 43 -1.90 -4.07 6.83
C GLU A 43 -1.30 -2.95 5.97
N LEU A 44 0.03 -2.82 5.95
CA LEU A 44 0.72 -1.81 5.13
C LEU A 44 0.52 -2.06 3.63
N GLU A 45 0.52 -3.32 3.20
CA GLU A 45 0.25 -3.70 1.81
C GLU A 45 -1.20 -3.38 1.42
N ALA A 46 -2.16 -3.68 2.28
CA ALA A 46 -3.56 -3.33 2.09
C ALA A 46 -3.77 -1.80 2.03
N GLU A 47 -3.12 -1.03 2.91
CA GLU A 47 -3.18 0.43 2.90
C GLU A 47 -2.59 1.01 1.60
N ARG A 48 -1.47 0.47 1.12
CA ARG A 48 -0.88 0.85 -0.16
C ARG A 48 -1.81 0.55 -1.33
N ALA A 49 -2.42 -0.63 -1.36
CA ALA A 49 -3.39 -1.01 -2.37
C ALA A 49 -4.60 -0.06 -2.37
N ALA A 50 -5.13 0.27 -1.19
CA ALA A 50 -6.24 1.21 -1.04
C ALA A 50 -5.88 2.63 -1.55
N LYS A 51 -4.66 3.11 -1.28
CA LYS A 51 -4.18 4.41 -1.81
C LYS A 51 -4.06 4.42 -3.33
N ILE A 52 -3.56 3.33 -3.92
CA ILE A 52 -3.47 3.19 -5.37
C ILE A 52 -4.88 3.23 -5.98
N GLU A 53 -5.83 2.52 -5.39
CA GLU A 53 -7.20 2.47 -5.88
C GLU A 53 -7.91 3.82 -5.76
N LEU A 54 -7.70 4.53 -4.65
CA LEU A 54 -8.20 5.89 -4.46
C LEU A 54 -7.66 6.83 -5.55
N GLU A 55 -6.36 6.75 -5.86
CA GLU A 55 -5.75 7.59 -6.90
C GLU A 55 -6.29 7.26 -8.28
N LYS A 56 -6.54 5.99 -8.60
CA LYS A 56 -7.21 5.61 -9.85
C LYS A 56 -8.60 6.21 -9.95
N MET A 57 -9.42 6.09 -8.91
CA MET A 57 -10.77 6.68 -8.88
C MET A 57 -10.73 8.21 -9.02
N ARG A 58 -9.72 8.86 -8.42
CA ARG A 58 -9.49 10.30 -8.56
C ARG A 58 -9.21 10.68 -10.02
N LEU A 59 -8.27 9.98 -10.68
CA LEU A 59 -7.92 10.21 -12.08
C LEU A 59 -9.09 9.92 -13.03
N GLU A 60 -9.84 8.84 -12.80
CA GLU A 60 -11.04 8.52 -13.58
C GLU A 60 -12.11 9.62 -13.47
N THR A 61 -12.28 10.18 -12.27
CA THR A 61 -13.21 11.28 -12.03
C THR A 61 -12.76 12.55 -12.74
N GLU A 62 -11.48 12.92 -12.62
CA GLU A 62 -10.89 14.05 -13.34
C GLU A 62 -11.05 13.88 -14.86
N MET A 63 -10.87 12.67 -15.36
CA MET A 63 -11.03 12.36 -16.79
C MET A 63 -12.48 12.53 -17.25
N LYS A 64 -13.46 12.06 -16.48
CA LYS A 64 -14.89 12.26 -16.77
C LYS A 64 -15.25 13.75 -16.78
N ILE A 65 -14.73 14.52 -15.81
CA ILE A 65 -14.95 15.97 -15.75
C ILE A 65 -14.34 16.66 -16.97
N LEU A 66 -13.12 16.28 -17.37
CA LEU A 66 -12.46 16.84 -18.55
C LEU A 66 -13.25 16.52 -19.82
N GLN A 67 -13.69 15.27 -19.98
CA GLN A 67 -14.54 14.86 -21.11
C GLN A 67 -15.86 15.64 -21.15
N ALA A 68 -16.51 15.86 -20.01
CA ALA A 68 -17.72 16.67 -19.94
C ALA A 68 -17.48 18.13 -20.35
N LYS A 69 -16.35 18.73 -19.94
CA LYS A 69 -15.97 20.09 -20.35
C LYS A 69 -15.65 20.19 -21.85
N ILE A 70 -15.04 19.16 -22.43
CA ILE A 70 -14.81 19.06 -23.89
C ILE A 70 -16.16 18.98 -24.62
N GLN A 71 -17.07 18.09 -24.20
CA GLN A 71 -18.40 17.93 -24.81
C GLN A 71 -19.25 19.20 -24.68
N ALA A 72 -19.12 19.93 -23.58
CA ALA A 72 -19.80 21.22 -23.38
C ALA A 72 -19.20 22.37 -24.22
N GLY A 73 -18.13 22.12 -25.00
CA GLY A 73 -17.44 23.15 -25.78
C GLY A 73 -16.72 24.21 -24.93
N ILE A 74 -16.51 23.94 -23.64
CA ILE A 74 -15.87 24.84 -22.67
C ILE A 74 -14.35 24.78 -22.82
N VAL A 75 -13.81 23.60 -23.14
CA VAL A 75 -12.39 23.45 -23.51
C VAL A 75 -12.28 23.62 -25.02
N LYS A 76 -11.93 24.82 -25.47
CA LYS A 76 -11.48 25.06 -26.85
C LYS A 76 -9.97 24.78 -26.94
N ASP A 77 -9.61 23.66 -27.57
CA ASP A 77 -8.39 23.48 -28.36
C ASP A 77 -7.01 23.87 -27.78
N GLU A 78 -6.76 23.78 -26.48
CA GLU A 78 -5.36 23.76 -26.02
C GLU A 78 -4.64 22.44 -26.40
N THR A 79 -5.38 21.44 -26.91
CA THR A 79 -4.81 20.21 -27.45
C THR A 79 -4.25 20.38 -28.87
N VAL A 80 -4.79 21.30 -29.67
CA VAL A 80 -4.26 21.59 -31.03
C VAL A 80 -2.94 22.39 -30.95
N ALA A 81 -2.78 23.24 -29.93
CA ALA A 81 -1.55 23.99 -29.70
C ALA A 81 -0.35 23.11 -29.32
N ASN A 82 -0.58 21.95 -28.68
CA ASN A 82 0.49 21.03 -28.29
C ASN A 82 0.87 20.03 -29.39
N THR A 83 -0.06 19.58 -30.25
CA THR A 83 0.28 18.69 -31.38
C THR A 83 0.95 19.45 -32.53
N SER A 84 0.61 20.73 -32.74
CA SER A 84 1.25 21.56 -33.78
C SER A 84 2.68 21.99 -33.44
N ARG A 85 3.09 21.89 -32.16
CA ARG A 85 4.46 22.23 -31.72
C ARG A 85 5.47 21.12 -31.99
N PHE A 86 5.01 19.89 -32.21
CA PHE A 86 5.86 18.74 -32.53
C PHE A 86 6.08 18.52 -34.03
N SER A 87 5.20 19.03 -34.91
CA SER A 87 5.38 18.91 -36.37
C SER A 87 6.46 19.85 -36.94
N ASP A 88 6.71 20.99 -36.29
CA ASP A 88 7.70 21.97 -36.78
C ASP A 88 9.12 21.72 -36.23
N ALA A 89 9.26 20.92 -35.17
CA ALA A 89 10.56 20.62 -34.56
C ALA A 89 11.34 19.51 -35.28
N SER A 90 10.67 18.62 -36.02
CA SER A 90 11.30 17.57 -36.83
C SER A 90 11.70 18.01 -38.25
N ALA A 91 11.31 19.21 -38.69
CA ALA A 91 11.61 19.70 -40.03
C ALA A 91 12.88 20.58 -40.11
N LYS A 92 13.58 20.83 -39.00
CA LYS A 92 14.76 21.73 -38.92
C LYS A 92 16.10 21.05 -38.64
N HIS A 93 16.16 19.72 -38.63
CA HIS A 93 17.42 18.98 -38.62
C HIS A 93 17.57 18.13 -39.89
N PRO A 94 18.12 18.69 -40.99
CA PRO A 94 18.80 17.90 -42.01
C PRO A 94 20.13 17.32 -41.49
#